data_AF-A0A8R7QQL6-F1
#
_entry.id   AF-A0A8R7QQL6-F1
#
_cell.length_a   1.000
_cell.length_b   1.000
_cell.length_c   1.000
_cell.angle_alpha   90.00
_cell.angle_beta   90.00
_cell.angle_gamma   90.00
#
_symmetry.space_group_name_H-M   'P 1'
#
loop_
_entity.id
_entity.type
_entity.pdbx_description
1 polymer ?
#
loop_
_entity_poly.entity_id
_entity_poly.type
_entity_poly.pdbx_seq_one_letter_code
_entity_poly.pdbx_strand_id
1 'polypeptide(L)' 'MTALLPKKDGATRISDFRPISLIHSVAKLITKVLSMRLAAVIDRIISPAQSAFQRKKCIHDSYLYVQNTVRALHRSRTP' A
#
# COMPACT_ATOMS: atom_id res chain seq x y z
N MET A 1 19.99 9.23 -11.40
CA MET A 1 20.45 7.87 -11.74
C MET A 1 19.35 6.88 -11.42
N THR A 2 19.03 5.99 -12.35
CA THR A 2 18.02 4.93 -12.19
C THR A 2 18.72 3.57 -12.19
N ALA A 3 18.40 2.73 -11.22
CA ALA A 3 18.88 1.36 -11.13
C ALA A 3 17.73 0.39 -11.47
N LEU A 4 18.02 -0.74 -12.11
CA LEU A 4 17.03 -1.77 -12.44
C LEU A 4 17.19 -2.95 -11.48
N LEU A 5 16.11 -3.31 -10.78
CA LEU A 5 16.07 -4.49 -9.91
C LEU A 5 15.22 -5.60 -10.53
N PRO A 6 15.72 -6.85 -10.62
CA PRO A 6 14.93 -7.97 -11.12
C PRO A 6 13.76 -8.26 -10.17
N LYS A 7 12.58 -8.53 -10.72
CA LYS A 7 11.38 -8.92 -9.95
C LYS A 7 11.33 -10.42 -9.64
N LYS A 8 12.06 -11.23 -10.40
CA LYS A 8 12.11 -12.70 -10.33
C LYS A 8 13.50 -13.20 -10.73
N ASP A 9 13.85 -14.40 -10.31
CA ASP A 9 15.07 -15.06 -10.76
C ASP A 9 15.01 -15.34 -12.26
N GLY A 10 16.14 -15.17 -12.96
CA GLY A 10 16.21 -15.35 -14.42
C GLY A 10 15.49 -14.26 -15.22
N ALA A 11 15.41 -13.03 -14.72
CA ALA A 11 14.80 -11.91 -15.43
C ALA A 11 15.51 -11.65 -16.78
N THR A 12 14.78 -11.78 -17.89
CA THR A 12 15.31 -11.64 -19.26
C THR A 12 14.63 -10.53 -20.05
N ARG A 13 13.35 -10.25 -19.76
CA ARG A 13 12.59 -9.19 -20.44
C ARG A 13 12.63 -7.90 -19.64
N ILE A 14 12.57 -6.75 -20.31
CA ILE A 14 12.60 -5.44 -19.62
C ILE A 14 11.43 -5.27 -18.62
N SER A 15 10.29 -5.91 -18.89
CA SER A 15 9.12 -5.93 -18.00
C SER A 15 9.37 -6.66 -16.68
N ASP A 16 10.37 -7.54 -16.63
CA ASP A 16 10.77 -8.30 -15.44
C ASP A 16 11.61 -7.45 -14.48
N PHE A 17 12.02 -6.24 -14.88
CA PHE A 17 12.77 -5.33 -14.04
C PHE A 17 11.85 -4.25 -13.45
N ARG A 18 12.18 -3.80 -12.24
CA ARG A 18 11.58 -2.65 -11.56
C ARG A 18 12.61 -1.52 -11.54
N PRO A 19 12.33 -0.36 -12.16
CA PRO A 19 13.21 0.78 -12.01
C PRO A 19 13.09 1.36 -10.60
N ILE A 20 14.24 1.67 -9.98
CA ILE A 20 14.33 2.41 -8.74
C ILE A 20 15.13 3.69 -8.98
N SER A 21 14.54 4.82 -8.58
CA SER A 21 15.22 6.11 -8.59
C SER A 21 16.09 6.26 -7.34
N LEU A 22 17.40 6.43 -7.56
CA LEU A 22 18.32 6.81 -6.49
C LEU A 22 18.20 8.31 -6.26
N ILE A 23 17.27 8.69 -5.38
CA ILE A 23 17.04 10.08 -4.97
C ILE A 23 18.04 10.50 -3.87
N HIS A 24 18.44 11.77 -3.91
CA HIS A 24 19.31 12.38 -2.90
C HIS A 24 18.69 12.32 -1.49
N SER A 25 19.54 12.26 -0.47
CA SER A 25 19.13 12.13 0.95
C SER A 25 18.17 13.23 1.42
N VAL A 26 18.38 14.46 0.96
CA VAL A 26 17.51 15.62 1.28
C VAL A 26 16.08 15.39 0.81
N ALA A 27 15.89 14.89 -0.42
CA ALA A 27 14.56 14.58 -0.93
C ALA A 27 13.89 13.48 -0.09
N LYS A 28 14.63 12.44 0.31
CA LYS A 28 14.12 11.39 1.22
C LYS A 28 13.68 11.96 2.56
N LEU A 29 14.44 12.90 3.12
CA LEU A 29 14.12 13.54 4.40
C LEU A 29 12.81 14.34 4.30
N ILE A 30 12.67 15.16 3.26
CA ILE A 30 11.44 15.94 3.03
C ILE A 30 10.24 15.00 2.87
N THR A 31 10.36 13.95 2.05
CA THR A 31 9.29 12.96 1.88
C THR A 31 8.94 12.30 3.21
N LYS A 32 9.94 11.94 4.03
CA LYS A 32 9.70 11.32 5.34
C LYS A 32 8.93 12.24 6.28
N VAL A 33 9.32 13.51 6.37
CA VAL A 33 8.60 14.52 7.18
C VAL A 33 7.16 14.64 6.72
N LEU A 34 6.92 14.76 5.40
CA LEU A 34 5.57 14.84 4.86
C LEU A 34 4.74 13.58 5.17
N SER A 35 5.31 12.39 5.00
CA SER A 35 4.63 11.12 5.34
C SER A 35 4.26 11.04 6.82
N MET A 36 5.10 11.54 7.73
CA MET A 36 4.78 11.55 9.16
C MET A 36 3.63 12.50 9.48
N ARG A 37 3.58 13.68 8.85
CA ARG A 37 2.47 14.62 9.02
C ARG A 37 1.17 14.06 8.44
N LEU A 38 1.24 13.45 7.25
CA LEU A 38 0.09 12.82 6.61
C LEU A 38 -0.46 11.66 7.45
N ALA A 39 0.42 10.85 8.04
CA ALA A 39 0.02 9.73 8.89
C ALA A 39 -0.83 10.13 10.11
N ALA A 40 -0.78 11.40 10.56
CA ALA A 40 -1.61 11.88 11.66
C ALA A 40 -3.07 12.17 11.24
N VAL A 41 -3.33 12.38 9.95
CA VAL A 41 -4.64 12.75 9.42
C VAL A 41 -5.22 11.73 8.44
N ILE A 42 -4.42 10.77 7.99
CA ILE A 42 -4.79 9.84 6.92
C ILE A 42 -6.06 9.04 7.26
N ASP A 43 -6.23 8.65 8.52
CA ASP A 43 -7.39 7.88 9.00
C ASP A 43 -8.73 8.62 8.86
N ARG A 44 -8.69 9.95 8.76
CA ARG A 44 -9.89 10.79 8.54
C ARG A 44 -10.20 11.00 7.06
N ILE A 45 -9.22 10.79 6.18
CA ILE A 45 -9.31 11.14 4.76
C ILE A 45 -9.59 9.89 3.92
N ILE A 46 -9.10 8.72 4.34
CA ILE A 46 -9.23 7.49 3.57
C ILE A 46 -10.36 6.60 4.08
N SER A 47 -10.90 5.78 3.18
CA SER A 47 -11.96 4.82 3.53
C SER A 47 -11.49 3.81 4.57
N PRO A 48 -12.35 3.36 5.51
CA PRO A 48 -12.05 2.27 6.43
C PRO A 48 -11.59 0.98 5.72
N ALA A 49 -12.07 0.74 4.50
CA ALA A 49 -11.72 -0.40 3.66
C ALA A 49 -10.26 -0.37 3.15
N GLN A 50 -9.64 0.82 3.13
CA GLN A 50 -8.24 0.95 2.77
C GLN A 50 -7.41 0.60 4.00
N SER A 51 -6.83 -0.61 4.02
CA SER A 51 -5.98 -1.09 5.12
C SER A 51 -4.49 -0.99 4.83
N ALA A 52 -4.11 -0.92 3.55
CA ALA A 52 -2.73 -0.91 3.12
C ALA A 52 -2.01 0.38 3.52
N PHE A 53 -0.75 0.27 3.94
CA PHE A 53 0.14 1.38 4.27
C PHE A 53 -0.34 2.30 5.42
N GLN A 54 -1.30 1.86 6.23
CA GLN A 54 -1.70 2.56 7.46
C GLN A 54 -0.96 2.02 8.68
N ARG A 55 -0.70 2.92 9.63
CA ARG A 55 -0.21 2.50 10.96
C ARG A 55 -1.29 1.68 11.65
N LYS A 56 -0.86 0.64 12.39
CA LYS A 56 -1.72 -0.25 13.20
C LYS A 56 -2.71 -1.13 12.43
N LYS A 57 -2.66 -1.14 11.09
CA LYS A 57 -3.40 -2.10 10.27
C LYS A 57 -2.45 -3.12 9.65
N CYS A 58 -2.93 -4.35 9.54
CA CYS A 58 -2.24 -5.45 8.91
C CYS A 58 -3.07 -6.02 7.75
N ILE A 59 -2.45 -6.88 6.94
CA ILE A 59 -3.13 -7.46 5.77
C ILE A 59 -4.36 -8.29 6.17
N HIS A 60 -4.33 -8.89 7.37
CA HIS A 60 -5.42 -9.68 7.92
C HIS A 60 -6.68 -8.83 8.19
N ASP A 61 -6.52 -7.56 8.59
CA ASP A 61 -7.67 -6.67 8.81
C ASP A 61 -8.49 -6.48 7.53
N SER A 62 -7.81 -6.35 6.39
CA SER A 62 -8.47 -6.29 5.07
C SER A 62 -9.20 -7.59 4.72
N TYR A 63 -8.61 -8.75 5.05
CA TYR A 63 -9.25 -10.03 4.82
C TYR A 63 -10.53 -10.17 5.66
N LEU A 64 -10.45 -9.85 6.96
CA LEU A 64 -11.60 -9.87 7.86
C LEU A 64 -12.69 -8.88 7.41
N TYR A 65 -12.29 -7.70 6.95
CA TYR A 65 -13.22 -6.71 6.42
C TYR A 65 -14.04 -7.28 5.26
N VAL A 66 -13.38 -7.87 4.26
CA VAL A 66 -14.07 -8.49 3.11
C VAL A 66 -14.95 -9.66 3.55
N GLN A 67 -14.43 -10.56 4.40
CA GLN A 67 -15.18 -11.71 4.88
C GLN A 67 -16.46 -11.30 5.62
N ASN A 68 -16.38 -10.29 6.47
CA ASN A 68 -17.52 -9.77 7.22
C ASN A 68 -18.54 -9.08 6.32
N THR A 69 -18.08 -8.30 5.33
CA THR A 69 -18.97 -7.67 4.35
C THR A 69 -19.73 -8.70 3.52
N VAL A 70 -19.05 -9.75 3.03
CA VAL A 70 -19.71 -10.85 2.29
C VAL A 70 -20.73 -11.57 3.16
N ARG A 71 -20.38 -11.87 4.42
CA ARG A 71 -21.30 -12.51 5.37
C ARG A 71 -22.53 -11.63 5.67
N ALA A 72 -22.34 -10.32 5.81
CA ALA A 72 -23.42 -9.37 6.04
C ALA A 72 -24.37 -9.31 4.83
N LEU A 73 -23.83 -9.25 3.61
CA LEU A 73 -24.60 -9.22 2.36
C LEU A 73 -25.43 -10.49 2.17
N HIS A 74 -24.82 -11.66 2.38
CA HIS A 74 -25.55 -12.94 2.32
C HIS A 74 -26.69 -13.01 3.35
N ARG A 75 -26.53 -12.35 4.51
CA ARG A 75 -27.57 -12.30 5.55
C ARG A 75 -28.69 -11.31 5.22
N SER A 76 -28.40 -10.22 4.51
CA SER A 76 -29.38 -9.18 4.14
C SER A 76 -30.21 -9.51 2.90
N ARG A 77 -29.92 -10.61 2.17
CA ARG A 77 -30.64 -11.04 0.94
C ARG A 77 -30.80 -9.93 -0.11
N THR A 78 -29.93 -8.93 -0.10
CA THR A 78 -29.82 -7.95 -1.18
C THR A 78 -28.71 -8.43 -2.11
N PRO A 79 -28.99 -8.66 -3.41
CA PRO A 79 -27.99 -9.08 -4.39
C PRO A 79 -26.83 -8.09 -4.50
#